data_AF-A0A0Q4C217-F1
#
_entry.id   AF-A0A0Q4C217-F1
#
_cell.length_a   1.000
_cell.length_b   1.000
_cell.length_c   1.000
_cell.angle_alpha   90.00
_cell.angle_beta   90.00
_cell.angle_gamma   90.00
#
_symmetry.space_group_name_H-M   'P 1'
#
loop_
_entity.id
_entity.type
_entity.pdbx_description
1 polymer ?
#
loop_
_entity_poly.entity_id
_entity_poly.type
_entity_poly.pdbx_seq_one_letter_code
_entity_poly.pdbx_strand_id
1 'polypeptide(L)'
;MHSHTRQTGTVGVNRLIAAALRLRLVSDVPERLAQAGLPYRPNGPRRARMAAIRRSGVLFVHVPKNAGTSVCRALYGTQMKHETVRYYANVAPDLLDLPSFAIVRDPLCRFRSALRYARSGGTAERAVSRPFAGPYRAFAGIDDALNHLATARSVFQMDHIFRPQAWYLTRDDGHCPIDRLVPYEAIERLGSIVGLDRLDELPRLNRSSRRGVESLTASQESFLRDFYAGDFALWEEAGRQLRTLDMEPPLRLRA
;
A
#
# COMPACT_ATOMS: atom_id res chain seq x y z
N MET A 1 -8.21 26.00 33.67
CA MET A 1 -6.83 26.06 33.12
C MET A 1 -6.60 24.82 32.25
N HIS A 2 -6.72 24.94 30.93
CA HIS A 2 -6.50 23.83 29.99
C HIS A 2 -5.05 23.89 29.47
N SER A 3 -4.21 22.94 29.90
CA SER A 3 -2.82 22.86 29.45
C SER A 3 -2.76 22.46 27.97
N HIS A 4 -2.39 23.41 27.12
CA HIS A 4 -1.95 23.13 25.75
C HIS A 4 -0.55 22.52 25.78
N THR A 5 -0.45 21.20 25.79
CA THR A 5 0.82 20.50 25.66
C THR A 5 1.32 20.63 24.21
N ARG A 6 2.41 21.39 24.03
CA ARG A 6 3.08 21.67 22.76
C ARG A 6 3.47 20.39 22.02
N GLN A 7 2.76 20.04 20.94
CA GLN A 7 3.17 19.02 19.95
C GLN A 7 4.17 19.54 18.90
N THR A 8 4.68 20.77 19.04
CA THR A 8 5.48 21.45 18.00
C THR A 8 6.91 20.93 17.85
N GLY A 9 7.52 20.37 18.90
CA GLY A 9 8.93 19.93 18.88
C GLY A 9 9.21 18.71 17.99
N THR A 10 8.42 17.65 18.10
CA THR A 10 8.68 16.39 17.36
C THR A 10 8.42 16.52 15.85
N VAL A 11 7.48 17.38 15.45
CA VAL A 11 7.16 17.61 14.03
C VAL A 11 8.31 18.32 13.32
N GLY A 12 8.98 19.26 14.00
CA GLY A 12 10.17 19.95 13.48
C GLY A 12 11.35 19.00 13.27
N VAL A 13 11.66 18.18 14.28
CA VAL A 13 12.76 17.19 14.22
C VAL A 13 12.53 16.18 13.10
N ASN A 14 11.31 15.65 12.96
CA ASN A 14 11.01 14.67 11.91
C ASN A 14 11.10 15.26 10.49
N ARG A 15 10.81 16.56 10.31
CA ARG A 15 11.01 17.25 9.03
C ARG A 15 12.49 17.46 8.72
N LEU A 16 13.31 17.77 9.72
CA LEU A 16 14.76 17.88 9.56
C LEU A 16 15.39 16.54 9.15
N ILE A 17 14.97 15.44 9.80
CA ILE A 17 15.41 14.09 9.42
C ILE A 17 14.97 13.75 8.00
N ALA A 18 13.71 14.03 7.64
CA ALA A 18 13.22 13.80 6.28
C ALA A 18 14.02 14.60 5.25
N ALA A 19 14.34 15.87 5.54
CA ALA A 19 15.16 16.71 4.66
C ALA A 19 16.59 16.16 4.50
N ALA A 20 17.24 15.76 5.60
CA ALA A 20 18.57 15.14 5.58
C ALA A 20 18.59 13.85 4.73
N LEU A 21 17.52 13.06 4.80
CA LEU A 21 17.34 11.84 4.01
C LEU A 21 16.78 12.07 2.60
N ARG A 22 16.64 13.34 2.18
CA ARG A 22 16.07 13.76 0.88
C ARG A 22 14.68 13.17 0.61
N LEU A 23 13.86 13.08 1.66
CA LEU A 23 12.50 12.54 1.62
C LEU A 23 11.47 13.65 1.49
N ARG A 24 10.48 13.44 0.61
CA ARG A 24 9.33 14.35 0.49
C ARG A 24 8.28 14.08 1.56
N LEU A 25 8.17 12.85 2.05
CA LEU A 25 7.22 12.47 3.08
C LEU A 25 7.95 12.06 4.36
N VAL A 26 7.53 12.63 5.49
CA VAL A 26 8.00 12.20 6.83
C VAL A 26 7.63 10.74 7.10
N SER A 27 6.54 10.25 6.51
CA SER A 27 6.13 8.84 6.61
C SER A 27 7.12 7.86 5.99
N ASP A 28 8.06 8.33 5.16
CA ASP A 28 9.09 7.51 4.52
C ASP A 28 10.35 7.34 5.35
N VAL A 29 10.52 8.12 6.43
CA VAL A 29 11.71 8.02 7.29
C VAL A 29 11.94 6.59 7.79
N PRO A 30 10.93 5.86 8.30
CA PRO A 30 11.14 4.48 8.75
C PRO A 30 11.58 3.54 7.63
N GLU A 31 11.02 3.72 6.43
CA GLU A 31 11.36 2.92 5.26
C GLU A 31 12.81 3.17 4.82
N ARG A 32 13.21 4.45 4.74
CA ARG A 32 14.59 4.80 4.38
C ARG A 32 15.60 4.27 5.38
N LEU A 33 15.27 4.31 6.68
CA LEU A 33 16.12 3.73 7.72
C LEU A 33 16.20 2.20 7.57
N ALA A 34 15.08 1.53 7.29
CA ALA A 34 15.07 0.09 7.04
C ALA A 34 15.95 -0.30 5.84
N GLN A 35 15.90 0.45 4.73
CA GLN A 35 16.80 0.22 3.59
C GLN A 35 18.28 0.43 3.91
N ALA A 36 18.60 1.33 4.84
CA ALA A 36 19.97 1.58 5.28
C ALA A 36 20.44 0.60 6.37
N GLY A 37 19.61 -0.38 6.76
CA GLY A 37 19.89 -1.26 7.90
C GLY A 37 19.97 -0.52 9.24
N LEU A 38 19.41 0.68 9.32
CA LEU A 38 19.45 1.53 10.51
C LEU A 38 18.24 1.28 11.41
N PRO A 39 18.44 1.26 12.74
CA PRO A 39 17.35 1.02 13.68
C PRO A 39 16.35 2.18 13.65
N TYR A 40 15.06 1.85 13.61
CA TYR A 40 13.99 2.82 13.75
C TYR A 40 13.19 2.53 15.03
N ARG A 41 13.04 3.54 15.89
CA ARG A 41 12.21 3.45 17.09
C ARG A 41 10.79 3.95 16.80
N PRO A 42 9.77 3.06 16.75
CA PRO A 42 8.41 3.47 16.44
C PRO A 42 7.81 4.31 17.57
N ASN A 43 7.11 5.38 17.21
CA ASN A 43 6.38 6.22 18.17
C ASN A 43 5.13 5.52 18.74
N GLY A 44 4.49 6.11 19.74
CA GLY A 44 3.30 5.56 20.40
C GLY A 44 2.20 5.10 19.42
N PRO A 45 1.76 5.95 18.47
CA PRO A 45 0.77 5.57 17.47
C PRO A 45 1.18 4.41 16.55
N ARG A 46 2.47 4.26 16.23
CA ARG A 46 2.97 3.10 15.46
C ARG A 46 2.98 1.83 16.31
N ARG A 47 3.40 1.92 17.58
CA ARG A 47 3.34 0.80 18.52
C ARG A 47 1.91 0.30 18.75
N ALA A 48 0.94 1.20 18.89
CA ALA A 48 -0.46 0.85 19.05
C ALA A 48 -1.01 0.08 17.82
N ARG A 49 -0.61 0.46 16.60
CA ARG A 49 -0.95 -0.25 15.36
C ARG A 49 -0.34 -1.65 15.32
N MET A 50 0.94 -1.79 15.65
CA MET A 50 1.58 -3.11 15.72
C MET A 50 0.93 -4.01 16.76
N ALA A 51 0.54 -3.47 17.92
CA ALA A 51 -0.22 -4.22 18.92
C ALA A 51 -1.61 -4.65 18.41
N ALA A 52 -2.27 -3.84 17.57
CA ALA A 52 -3.53 -4.24 16.92
C ALA A 52 -3.33 -5.39 15.92
N ILE A 53 -2.23 -5.37 15.16
CA ILE A 53 -1.86 -6.50 14.28
C ILE A 53 -1.67 -7.77 15.12
N ARG A 54 -0.85 -7.72 16.17
CA ARG A 54 -0.63 -8.88 17.07
C ARG A 54 -1.93 -9.45 17.63
N ARG A 55 -2.82 -8.59 18.14
CA ARG A 55 -4.12 -9.02 18.67
C ARG A 55 -5.01 -9.68 17.63
N SER A 56 -4.91 -9.30 16.37
CA SER A 56 -5.71 -9.89 15.30
C SER A 56 -5.19 -11.26 14.84
N GLY A 57 -3.94 -11.60 15.15
CA GLY A 57 -3.28 -12.83 14.68
C GLY A 57 -2.96 -12.86 13.18
N VAL A 58 -3.18 -11.77 12.43
CA VAL A 58 -2.99 -11.74 10.96
C VAL A 58 -2.31 -10.46 10.51
N LEU A 59 -1.31 -10.58 9.64
CA LEU A 59 -0.65 -9.46 8.98
C LEU A 59 -1.26 -9.18 7.60
N PHE A 60 -1.94 -8.05 7.47
CA PHE A 60 -2.39 -7.51 6.19
C PHE A 60 -1.48 -6.37 5.76
N VAL A 61 -0.68 -6.59 4.71
CA VAL A 61 0.18 -5.53 4.14
C VAL A 61 -0.65 -4.66 3.20
N HIS A 62 -1.03 -3.47 3.70
CA HIS A 62 -1.95 -2.58 3.00
C HIS A 62 -1.26 -1.77 1.87
N VAL A 63 -1.38 -2.30 0.66
CA VAL A 63 -0.97 -1.60 -0.57
C VAL A 63 -1.97 -0.49 -0.95
N PRO A 64 -1.51 0.75 -1.20
CA PRO A 64 -2.37 1.85 -1.66
C PRO A 64 -3.12 1.51 -2.95
N LYS A 65 -4.38 1.99 -3.02
CA LYS A 65 -5.28 1.85 -4.18
C LYS A 65 -5.85 0.44 -4.46
N ASN A 66 -5.67 -0.49 -3.51
CA ASN A 66 -6.19 -1.86 -3.60
C ASN A 66 -7.36 -2.13 -2.63
N ALA A 67 -8.22 -1.13 -2.38
CA ALA A 67 -9.38 -1.22 -1.47
C ALA A 67 -9.13 -1.68 -0.01
N GLY A 68 -7.89 -1.75 0.46
CA GLY A 68 -7.58 -2.26 1.81
C GLY A 68 -8.04 -1.41 3.01
N THR A 69 -8.69 -0.25 2.81
CA THR A 69 -9.17 0.59 3.93
C THR A 69 -10.23 -0.09 4.78
N SER A 70 -11.24 -0.73 4.16
CA SER A 70 -12.28 -1.48 4.89
C SER A 70 -11.65 -2.65 5.63
N VAL A 71 -10.75 -3.37 4.95
CA VAL A 71 -10.02 -4.52 5.51
C VAL A 71 -9.25 -4.12 6.77
N CYS A 72 -8.50 -3.01 6.74
CA CYS A 72 -7.82 -2.51 7.94
C CYS A 72 -8.80 -2.19 9.09
N ARG A 73 -9.94 -1.54 8.79
CA ARG A 73 -10.95 -1.23 9.81
C ARG A 73 -11.53 -2.51 10.42
N ALA A 74 -11.81 -3.52 9.61
CA ALA A 74 -12.37 -4.79 10.05
C ALA A 74 -11.38 -5.62 10.89
N LEU A 75 -10.12 -5.69 10.47
CA LEU A 75 -9.10 -6.47 11.16
C LEU A 75 -8.59 -5.80 12.44
N TYR A 76 -8.35 -4.49 12.37
CA TYR A 76 -7.56 -3.78 13.37
C TYR A 76 -8.34 -2.69 14.13
N GLY A 77 -9.60 -2.43 13.74
CA GLY A 77 -10.40 -1.33 14.30
C GLY A 77 -9.86 0.06 13.96
N THR A 78 -8.85 0.17 13.10
CA THR A 78 -8.22 1.45 12.77
C THR A 78 -7.60 1.42 11.38
N GLN A 79 -7.34 2.61 10.85
CA GLN A 79 -6.59 2.73 9.60
C GLN A 79 -5.10 2.49 9.84
N MET A 80 -4.56 1.60 9.02
CA MET A 80 -3.13 1.31 8.99
C MET A 80 -2.38 2.25 8.05
N LYS A 81 -1.07 2.38 8.30
CA LYS A 81 -0.14 3.05 7.41
C LYS A 81 0.29 2.07 6.31
N HIS A 82 0.83 2.61 5.22
CA HIS A 82 1.35 1.82 4.10
C HIS A 82 2.78 1.36 4.40
N GLU A 83 2.92 0.51 5.40
CA GLU A 83 4.20 -0.08 5.79
C GLU A 83 4.57 -1.23 4.85
N THR A 84 5.86 -1.38 4.56
CA THR A 84 6.39 -2.42 3.69
C THR A 84 6.81 -3.65 4.49
N VAL A 85 7.06 -4.77 3.81
CA VAL A 85 7.71 -5.94 4.42
C VAL A 85 9.08 -5.62 5.00
N ARG A 86 9.85 -4.70 4.39
CA ARG A 86 11.16 -4.24 4.91
C ARG A 86 11.01 -3.49 6.22
N TYR A 87 10.00 -2.62 6.32
CA TYR A 87 9.68 -1.95 7.58
C TYR A 87 9.40 -2.97 8.69
N TYR A 88 8.55 -3.97 8.42
CA TYR A 88 8.23 -4.98 9.43
C TYR A 88 9.46 -5.81 9.81
N ALA A 89 10.27 -6.25 8.83
CA ALA A 89 11.51 -6.98 9.11
C ALA A 89 12.47 -6.20 10.03
N ASN A 90 12.57 -4.88 9.87
CA ASN A 90 13.45 -4.05 10.69
C ASN A 90 12.86 -3.66 12.05
N VAL A 91 11.55 -3.46 12.15
CA VAL A 91 10.91 -2.80 13.31
C VAL A 91 10.12 -3.76 14.20
N ALA A 92 9.53 -4.80 13.61
CA ALA A 92 8.71 -5.78 14.30
C ALA A 92 8.71 -7.10 13.50
N PRO A 93 9.86 -7.81 13.43
CA PRO A 93 10.02 -9.01 12.60
C PRO A 93 9.03 -10.11 12.99
N ASP A 94 8.63 -10.18 14.26
CA ASP A 94 7.63 -11.10 14.78
C ASP A 94 6.25 -10.97 14.09
N LEU A 95 5.95 -9.82 13.47
CA LEU A 95 4.72 -9.65 12.69
C LEU A 95 4.76 -10.37 11.36
N LEU A 96 5.96 -10.64 10.81
CA LEU A 96 6.12 -11.41 9.57
C LEU A 96 5.97 -12.92 9.80
N ASP A 97 6.00 -13.38 11.05
CA ASP A 97 5.76 -14.78 11.42
C ASP A 97 4.25 -15.09 11.55
N LEU A 98 3.39 -14.06 11.52
CA LEU A 98 1.94 -14.24 11.51
C LEU A 98 1.46 -14.67 10.12
N PRO A 99 0.36 -15.44 10.02
CA PRO A 99 -0.35 -15.61 8.76
C PRO A 99 -0.58 -14.26 8.10
N SER A 100 -0.22 -14.15 6.83
CA SER A 100 -0.13 -12.87 6.14
C SER A 100 -0.79 -12.88 4.78
N PHE A 101 -1.37 -11.74 4.42
CA PHE A 101 -1.91 -11.55 3.09
C PHE A 101 -1.78 -10.12 2.59
N ALA A 102 -1.90 -9.96 1.27
CA ALA A 102 -2.02 -8.67 0.62
C ALA A 102 -3.04 -8.75 -0.52
N ILE A 103 -3.71 -7.64 -0.77
CA ILE A 103 -4.55 -7.49 -1.97
C ILE A 103 -3.67 -6.87 -3.04
N VAL A 104 -3.58 -7.53 -4.19
CA VAL A 104 -2.88 -7.04 -5.39
C VAL A 104 -3.89 -6.76 -6.50
N ARG A 105 -3.63 -5.78 -7.35
CA ARG A 105 -4.53 -5.35 -8.41
C ARG A 105 -3.80 -5.29 -9.74
N ASP A 106 -4.52 -5.50 -10.84
CA ASP A 106 -3.99 -5.22 -12.18
C ASP A 106 -3.29 -3.83 -12.20
N PRO A 107 -1.99 -3.76 -12.53
CA PRO A 107 -1.21 -2.53 -12.42
C PRO A 107 -1.78 -1.38 -13.25
N LEU A 108 -2.36 -1.66 -14.43
CA LEU A 108 -2.94 -0.62 -15.30
C LEU A 108 -4.23 -0.04 -14.70
N CYS A 109 -5.12 -0.91 -14.19
CA CYS A 109 -6.30 -0.49 -13.45
C CYS A 109 -5.94 0.30 -12.18
N ARG A 110 -4.87 -0.11 -11.46
CA ARG A 110 -4.39 0.59 -10.28
C ARG A 110 -3.82 1.97 -10.63
N PHE A 111 -3.03 2.09 -11.70
CA PHE A 111 -2.51 3.35 -12.22
C PHE A 111 -3.65 4.32 -12.57
N ARG A 112 -4.66 3.87 -13.32
CA ARG A 112 -5.84 4.69 -13.65
C ARG A 112 -6.59 5.16 -12.41
N SER A 113 -6.70 4.30 -11.38
CA SER A 113 -7.27 4.66 -10.09
C SER A 113 -6.43 5.71 -9.34
N ALA A 114 -5.11 5.62 -9.42
CA ALA A 114 -4.18 6.59 -8.84
C ALA A 114 -4.27 7.95 -9.55
N LEU A 115 -4.29 7.98 -10.89
CA LEU A 115 -4.44 9.20 -11.69
C LEU A 115 -5.74 9.94 -11.37
N ARG A 116 -6.86 9.23 -11.28
CA ARG A 116 -8.14 9.84 -10.88
C ARG A 116 -8.08 10.45 -9.48
N TYR A 117 -7.46 9.74 -8.54
CA TYR A 117 -7.30 10.20 -7.16
C TYR A 117 -6.33 11.39 -7.04
N ALA A 118 -5.29 11.41 -7.87
CA ALA A 118 -4.35 12.52 -8.01
C ALA A 118 -5.07 13.80 -8.45
N ARG A 119 -5.88 13.71 -9.52
CA ARG A 119 -6.64 14.85 -10.08
C ARG A 119 -7.77 15.34 -9.17
N SER A 120 -8.48 14.43 -8.50
CA SER A 120 -9.46 14.83 -7.46
C SER A 120 -8.81 15.38 -6.20
N GLY A 121 -7.50 15.15 -6.05
CA GLY A 121 -6.70 15.44 -4.86
C GLY A 121 -7.11 14.66 -3.62
N GLY A 122 -7.82 13.55 -3.81
CA GLY A 122 -8.26 12.66 -2.75
C GLY A 122 -9.74 12.26 -2.78
N THR A 123 -10.19 11.71 -1.66
CA THR A 123 -11.59 11.51 -1.27
C THR A 123 -11.94 12.44 -0.10
N ALA A 124 -13.22 12.48 0.30
CA ALA A 124 -13.65 13.22 1.50
C ALA A 124 -12.87 12.81 2.76
N GLU A 125 -12.48 11.53 2.87
CA GLU A 125 -11.76 11.00 4.03
C GLU A 125 -10.23 11.16 3.93
N ARG A 126 -9.67 11.31 2.73
CA ARG A 126 -8.21 11.29 2.52
C ARG A 126 -7.77 12.17 1.37
N ALA A 127 -6.80 13.04 1.62
CA ALA A 127 -6.14 13.81 0.58
C ALA A 127 -4.92 13.09 -0.01
N VAL A 128 -4.50 13.50 -1.21
CA VAL A 128 -3.13 13.29 -1.68
C VAL A 128 -2.17 13.96 -0.69
N SER A 129 -1.00 13.36 -0.45
CA SER A 129 -0.05 13.93 0.51
C SER A 129 0.36 15.35 0.08
N ARG A 130 0.41 16.28 1.04
CA ARG A 130 0.60 17.72 0.79
C ARG A 130 1.72 18.07 -0.21
N PRO A 131 2.92 17.45 -0.19
CA PRO A 131 3.98 17.77 -1.14
C PRO A 131 3.65 17.45 -2.61
N PHE A 132 2.66 16.60 -2.85
CA PHE A 132 2.22 16.15 -4.17
C PHE A 132 0.87 16.72 -4.59
N ALA A 133 0.06 17.21 -3.64
CA ALA A 133 -1.33 17.60 -3.90
C ALA A 133 -1.49 18.66 -5.01
N GLY A 134 -0.67 19.72 -5.00
CA GLY A 134 -0.70 20.75 -6.06
C GLY A 134 -0.29 20.19 -7.43
N PRO A 135 0.94 19.66 -7.57
CA PRO A 135 1.41 19.07 -8.82
C PRO A 135 0.46 18.00 -9.40
N TYR A 136 -0.10 17.14 -8.56
CA TYR A 136 -0.96 16.04 -9.01
C TYR A 136 -2.35 16.47 -9.45
N ARG A 137 -2.90 17.54 -8.83
CA ARG A 137 -4.15 18.15 -9.31
C ARG A 137 -3.97 18.83 -10.68
N ALA A 138 -2.75 19.25 -10.99
CA ALA A 138 -2.42 19.92 -12.25
C ALA A 138 -2.17 18.95 -13.43
N PHE A 139 -2.19 17.63 -13.21
CA PHE A 139 -2.09 16.67 -14.32
C PHE A 139 -3.27 16.84 -15.29
N ALA A 140 -2.95 17.23 -16.52
CA ALA A 140 -3.90 17.41 -17.62
C ALA A 140 -4.34 16.05 -18.21
N GLY A 141 -3.45 15.05 -18.20
CA GLY A 141 -3.74 13.71 -18.72
C GLY A 141 -2.73 12.65 -18.29
N ILE A 142 -2.79 11.49 -18.95
CA ILE A 142 -1.87 10.37 -18.71
C ILE A 142 -0.39 10.78 -18.86
N ASP A 143 -0.04 11.56 -19.88
CA ASP A 143 1.37 11.89 -20.18
C ASP A 143 2.07 12.65 -19.04
N ASP A 144 1.38 13.54 -18.34
CA ASP A 144 1.96 14.23 -17.18
C ASP A 144 2.29 13.26 -16.05
N ALA A 145 1.42 12.27 -15.83
CA ALA A 145 1.65 11.24 -14.85
C ALA A 145 2.82 10.33 -15.28
N LEU A 146 2.88 9.92 -16.56
CA LEU A 146 4.00 9.12 -17.06
C LEU A 146 5.33 9.88 -17.00
N ASN A 147 5.36 11.15 -17.36
CA ASN A 147 6.54 12.00 -17.21
C ASN A 147 6.96 12.11 -15.73
N HIS A 148 6.00 12.23 -14.82
CA HIS A 148 6.30 12.16 -13.39
C HIS A 148 6.93 10.82 -12.97
N LEU A 149 6.40 9.69 -13.46
CA LEU A 149 6.98 8.36 -13.20
C LEU A 149 8.40 8.23 -13.79
N ALA A 150 8.59 8.68 -15.03
CA ALA A 150 9.86 8.57 -15.76
C ALA A 150 10.97 9.44 -15.15
N THR A 151 10.61 10.60 -14.60
CA THR A 151 11.58 11.55 -14.00
C THR A 151 11.87 11.27 -12.52
N ALA A 152 11.06 10.46 -11.85
CA ALA A 152 11.29 10.07 -10.47
C ALA A 152 12.52 9.17 -10.34
N ARG A 153 13.57 9.66 -9.68
CA ARG A 153 14.82 8.92 -9.44
C ARG A 153 14.73 7.90 -8.30
N SER A 154 13.60 7.89 -7.60
CA SER A 154 13.33 7.02 -6.47
C SER A 154 11.84 7.06 -6.12
N VAL A 155 11.32 5.95 -5.59
CA VAL A 155 9.94 5.86 -5.05
C VAL A 155 9.61 6.91 -3.99
N PHE A 156 10.61 7.45 -3.27
CA PHE A 156 10.42 8.53 -2.28
C PHE A 156 10.13 9.89 -2.92
N GLN A 157 10.33 10.02 -4.23
CA GLN A 157 9.92 11.20 -5.01
C GLN A 157 8.48 11.09 -5.52
N MET A 158 7.74 10.07 -5.10
CA MET A 158 6.37 9.79 -5.49
C MET A 158 5.48 9.63 -4.25
N ASP A 159 4.21 10.03 -4.37
CA ASP A 159 3.21 9.66 -3.38
C ASP A 159 2.96 8.15 -3.42
N HIS A 160 2.56 7.59 -2.28
CA HIS A 160 2.20 6.18 -2.11
C HIS A 160 1.25 5.65 -3.21
N ILE A 161 0.33 6.47 -3.73
CA ILE A 161 -0.64 6.04 -4.75
C ILE A 161 0.00 5.59 -6.08
N PHE A 162 1.19 6.09 -6.43
CA PHE A 162 1.91 5.72 -7.66
C PHE A 162 3.07 4.77 -7.41
N ARG A 163 3.46 4.50 -6.15
CA ARG A 163 4.55 3.56 -5.88
C ARG A 163 4.16 2.14 -6.29
N PRO A 164 5.05 1.34 -6.89
CA PRO A 164 4.79 -0.07 -7.21
C PRO A 164 4.23 -0.85 -6.01
N GLN A 165 3.33 -1.78 -6.25
CA GLN A 165 2.85 -2.76 -5.28
C GLN A 165 4.00 -3.62 -4.76
N ALA A 166 4.92 -4.03 -5.64
CA ALA A 166 6.12 -4.78 -5.29
C ALA A 166 6.97 -4.05 -4.24
N TRP A 167 7.02 -2.72 -4.27
CA TRP A 167 7.69 -1.94 -3.23
C TRP A 167 7.19 -2.28 -1.83
N TYR A 168 5.91 -2.59 -1.64
CA TYR A 168 5.38 -2.90 -0.32
C TYR A 168 5.54 -4.36 0.07
N LEU A 169 5.59 -5.25 -0.93
CA LEU A 169 5.41 -6.69 -0.75
C LEU A 169 6.71 -7.48 -0.87
N THR A 170 7.75 -6.93 -1.49
CA THR A 170 9.02 -7.65 -1.70
C THR A 170 10.14 -7.10 -0.82
N ARG A 171 11.08 -7.98 -0.49
CA ARG A 171 12.41 -7.63 0.04
C ARG A 171 13.31 -7.11 -1.10
N ASP A 172 14.52 -6.69 -0.76
CA ASP A 172 15.48 -6.12 -1.73
C ASP A 172 16.00 -7.16 -2.74
N ASP A 173 15.90 -8.45 -2.41
CA ASP A 173 16.21 -9.59 -3.29
C ASP A 173 15.03 -9.98 -4.22
N GLY A 174 13.90 -9.26 -4.14
CA GLY A 174 12.69 -9.55 -4.90
C GLY A 174 11.77 -10.61 -4.28
N HIS A 175 12.18 -11.26 -3.17
CA HIS A 175 11.35 -12.24 -2.49
C HIS A 175 10.12 -11.60 -1.84
N CYS A 176 8.94 -12.17 -2.06
CA CYS A 176 7.68 -11.77 -1.41
C CYS A 176 7.38 -12.69 -0.22
N PRO A 177 7.59 -12.29 1.05
CA PRO A 177 7.34 -13.13 2.22
C PRO A 177 5.88 -13.13 2.67
N ILE A 178 4.93 -12.86 1.77
CA ILE A 178 3.50 -12.80 2.10
C ILE A 178 2.85 -14.12 1.72
N ASP A 179 2.17 -14.78 2.66
CA ASP A 179 1.66 -16.14 2.48
C ASP A 179 0.57 -16.22 1.41
N ARG A 180 -0.25 -15.16 1.28
CA ARG A 180 -1.35 -15.14 0.32
C ARG A 180 -1.49 -13.81 -0.40
N LEU A 181 -1.45 -13.86 -1.73
CA LEU A 181 -1.76 -12.72 -2.58
C LEU A 181 -3.18 -12.89 -3.14
N VAL A 182 -4.05 -11.93 -2.81
CA VAL A 182 -5.45 -11.95 -3.22
C VAL A 182 -5.64 -10.98 -4.38
N PRO A 183 -6.06 -11.43 -5.57
CA PRO A 183 -6.34 -10.52 -6.66
C PRO A 183 -7.56 -9.67 -6.32
N TYR A 184 -7.49 -8.38 -6.64
CA TYR A 184 -8.54 -7.40 -6.36
C TYR A 184 -9.89 -7.83 -6.93
N GLU A 185 -9.88 -8.50 -8.08
CA GLU A 185 -11.05 -9.04 -8.75
C GLU A 185 -11.79 -10.09 -7.92
N ALA A 186 -11.10 -10.75 -6.99
CA ALA A 186 -11.66 -11.76 -6.08
C ALA A 186 -11.87 -11.24 -4.65
N ILE A 187 -11.86 -9.92 -4.43
CA ILE A 187 -12.03 -9.32 -3.09
C ILE A 187 -13.36 -9.69 -2.42
N GLU A 188 -14.39 -10.07 -3.19
CA GLU A 188 -15.68 -10.53 -2.66
C GLU A 188 -15.60 -11.91 -1.99
N ARG A 189 -14.51 -12.65 -2.24
CA ARG A 189 -14.20 -13.94 -1.62
C ARG A 189 -13.02 -13.81 -0.64
N LEU A 190 -12.69 -12.59 -0.20
CA LEU A 190 -11.47 -12.31 0.55
C LEU A 190 -11.37 -13.19 1.81
N GLY A 191 -12.43 -13.23 2.61
CA GLY A 191 -12.51 -14.04 3.82
C GLY A 191 -12.29 -15.51 3.53
N SER A 192 -13.03 -16.05 2.56
CA SER A 192 -12.87 -17.43 2.09
C SER A 192 -11.43 -17.75 1.62
N ILE A 193 -10.80 -16.84 0.87
CA ILE A 193 -9.44 -17.04 0.34
C ILE A 193 -8.39 -17.03 1.47
N VAL A 194 -8.54 -16.17 2.47
CA VAL A 194 -7.56 -16.02 3.56
C VAL A 194 -7.93 -16.80 4.83
N GLY A 195 -9.07 -17.49 4.86
CA GLY A 195 -9.58 -18.23 6.01
C GLY A 195 -10.14 -17.36 7.14
N LEU A 196 -10.71 -16.18 6.81
CA LEU A 196 -11.27 -15.22 7.76
C LEU A 196 -12.67 -14.75 7.30
N ASP A 197 -13.69 -15.59 7.47
CA ASP A 197 -15.07 -15.39 6.98
C ASP A 197 -15.66 -13.99 7.29
N ARG A 198 -15.31 -13.39 8.44
CA ARG A 198 -15.70 -12.02 8.81
C ARG A 198 -15.30 -10.94 7.79
N LEU A 199 -14.39 -11.22 6.86
CA LEU A 199 -13.99 -10.30 5.80
C LEU A 199 -14.91 -10.36 4.58
N ASP A 200 -15.70 -11.43 4.40
CA ASP A 200 -16.67 -11.55 3.30
C ASP A 200 -17.92 -10.68 3.55
N GLU A 201 -18.15 -10.28 4.80
CA GLU A 201 -19.24 -9.36 5.19
C GLU A 201 -18.94 -7.88 4.88
N LEU A 202 -17.74 -7.55 4.37
CA LEU A 202 -17.34 -6.16 4.23
C LEU A 202 -18.19 -5.41 3.18
N PRO A 203 -18.76 -4.23 3.53
CA PRO A 203 -19.52 -3.43 2.58
C PRO A 203 -18.66 -3.10 1.36
N ARG A 204 -19.23 -3.28 0.16
CA ARG A 204 -18.55 -3.03 -1.12
C ARG A 204 -17.90 -1.65 -1.10
N LEU A 205 -16.57 -1.59 -1.07
CA LEU A 205 -15.87 -0.33 -1.25
C LEU A 205 -15.59 -0.09 -2.72
N ASN A 206 -16.34 0.85 -3.29
CA ASN A 206 -16.08 1.54 -4.56
C ASN A 206 -15.85 0.61 -5.76
N ARG A 207 -16.95 0.15 -6.35
CA ARG A 207 -16.99 -0.14 -7.80
C ARG A 207 -16.74 1.18 -8.53
N SER A 208 -15.47 1.53 -8.69
CA SER A 208 -15.10 2.78 -9.35
C SER A 208 -15.75 2.77 -10.73
N SER A 209 -16.64 3.73 -10.99
CA SER A 209 -17.37 3.81 -12.25
C SER A 209 -16.38 3.76 -13.43
N ARG A 210 -16.67 2.88 -14.40
CA ARG A 210 -15.91 2.76 -15.65
C ARG A 210 -16.09 3.99 -16.59
N ARG A 211 -16.91 4.98 -16.19
CA ARG A 211 -17.11 6.20 -16.98
C ARG A 211 -15.86 7.08 -16.93
N GLY A 212 -15.40 7.52 -18.12
CA GLY A 212 -14.28 8.45 -18.27
C GLY A 212 -12.90 7.84 -18.02
N VAL A 213 -12.70 6.55 -18.29
CA VAL A 213 -11.36 5.95 -18.28
C VAL A 213 -10.64 6.38 -19.55
N GLU A 214 -9.65 7.26 -19.43
CA GLU A 214 -8.73 7.56 -20.53
C GLU A 214 -8.07 6.26 -21.01
N SER A 215 -8.15 5.99 -22.31
CA SER A 215 -7.48 4.87 -22.96
C SER A 215 -5.98 5.11 -22.97
N LEU A 216 -5.21 4.04 -22.78
CA LEU A 216 -3.76 4.08 -22.94
C LEU A 216 -3.42 3.81 -24.40
N THR A 217 -2.44 4.51 -24.95
CA THR A 217 -1.81 4.08 -26.21
C THR A 217 -0.90 2.88 -25.96
N ALA A 218 -0.50 2.18 -27.02
CA ALA A 218 0.42 1.04 -26.90
C ALA A 218 1.76 1.41 -26.25
N SER A 219 2.31 2.60 -26.55
CA SER A 219 3.57 3.07 -25.95
C SER A 219 3.42 3.42 -24.47
N GLN A 220 2.30 4.05 -24.08
CA GLN A 220 2.00 4.35 -22.68
C GLN A 220 1.80 3.06 -21.87
N GLU A 221 1.12 2.08 -22.44
CA GLU A 221 0.96 0.76 -21.80
C GLU A 221 2.31 0.03 -21.67
N SER A 222 3.14 0.04 -22.72
CA SER A 222 4.48 -0.55 -22.66
C SER A 222 5.33 0.07 -21.54
N PHE A 223 5.36 1.40 -21.46
CA PHE A 223 6.07 2.10 -20.38
C PHE A 223 5.57 1.68 -19.00
N LEU A 224 4.25 1.59 -18.81
CA LEU A 224 3.66 1.18 -17.53
C LEU A 224 3.97 -0.29 -17.20
N ARG A 225 4.03 -1.17 -18.20
CA ARG A 225 4.44 -2.58 -18.03
C ARG A 225 5.87 -2.69 -17.54
N ASP A 226 6.77 -1.90 -18.13
CA ASP A 226 8.17 -1.88 -17.71
C ASP A 226 8.31 -1.28 -16.29
N PHE A 227 7.67 -0.13 -16.05
CA PHE A 227 7.75 0.56 -14.76
C PHE A 227 7.16 -0.28 -13.60
N TYR A 228 6.07 -1.01 -13.86
CA TYR A 228 5.38 -1.85 -12.88
C TYR A 228 5.64 -3.35 -13.08
N ALA A 229 6.76 -3.76 -13.69
CA ALA A 229 7.03 -5.17 -14.01
C ALA A 229 6.89 -6.10 -12.79
N GLY A 230 7.42 -5.69 -11.63
CA GLY A 230 7.27 -6.44 -10.38
C GLY A 230 5.81 -6.54 -9.88
N ASP A 231 4.97 -5.55 -10.17
CA ASP A 231 3.54 -5.61 -9.83
C ASP A 231 2.79 -6.60 -10.73
N PHE A 232 3.15 -6.67 -12.02
CA PHE A 232 2.58 -7.66 -12.94
C PHE A 232 2.92 -9.08 -12.49
N ALA A 233 4.17 -9.33 -12.10
CA ALA A 233 4.59 -10.63 -11.56
C ALA A 233 3.78 -11.02 -10.31
N LEU A 234 3.56 -10.08 -9.39
CA LEU A 234 2.73 -10.32 -8.19
C LEU A 234 1.26 -10.56 -8.52
N TRP A 235 0.71 -9.85 -9.51
CA TRP A 235 -0.68 -10.01 -9.93
C TRP A 235 -0.91 -11.35 -10.65
N GLU A 236 0.02 -11.77 -11.51
CA GLU A 236 0.01 -13.09 -12.15
C GLU A 236 0.12 -14.20 -11.10
N GLU A 237 1.00 -14.03 -10.11
CA GLU A 237 1.15 -14.96 -8.99
C GLU A 237 -0.14 -15.11 -8.19
N ALA A 238 -0.79 -14.01 -7.83
CA ALA A 238 -2.09 -14.05 -7.15
C ALA A 238 -3.15 -14.80 -7.98
N GLY A 239 -3.13 -14.63 -9.29
CA GLY A 239 -3.99 -15.39 -10.21
C GLY A 239 -3.69 -16.89 -10.21
N ARG A 240 -2.41 -17.28 -10.12
CA ARG A 240 -2.01 -18.70 -9.98
C ARG A 240 -2.50 -19.28 -8.65
N GLN A 241 -2.23 -18.59 -7.54
CA GLN A 241 -2.66 -19.02 -6.20
C GLN A 241 -4.18 -19.21 -6.13
N LEU A 242 -4.96 -18.29 -6.69
CA LEU A 242 -6.42 -18.39 -6.72
C LEU A 242 -6.89 -19.62 -7.49
N ARG A 243 -6.32 -19.89 -8.67
CA ARG A 243 -6.66 -21.09 -9.46
C ARG A 243 -6.33 -22.37 -8.71
N THR A 244 -5.21 -22.43 -7.98
CA THR A 244 -4.86 -23.59 -7.16
C THR A 244 -5.86 -23.79 -6.03
N LEU A 245 -6.30 -22.72 -5.34
CA LEU A 245 -7.30 -22.80 -4.28
C LEU A 245 -8.67 -23.25 -4.77
N ASP A 246 -9.05 -22.93 -6.01
CA ASP A 246 -10.31 -23.38 -6.59
C ASP A 246 -10.26 -24.88 -6.99
N MET A 247 -9.07 -25.47 -7.09
CA MET A 247 -8.85 -26.88 -7.46
C MET A 247 -8.64 -27.80 -6.25
N GLU A 248 -8.23 -27.27 -5.10
CA GLU A 248 -7.97 -28.00 -3.85
C GLU A 248 -9.06 -27.70 -2.81
N PRO A 249 -9.61 -28.69 -2.09
CA PRO A 249 -10.55 -28.43 -1.00
C PRO A 249 -9.90 -27.54 0.08
N PRO A 250 -10.65 -26.60 0.69
CA PRO A 250 -10.05 -25.55 1.51
C PRO A 250 -9.26 -26.13 2.69
N LEU A 251 -7.95 -25.81 2.73
CA LEU A 251 -7.11 -26.03 3.90
C LEU A 251 -7.65 -25.13 5.03
N ARG A 252 -8.30 -25.75 6.02
CA ARG A 252 -8.66 -25.06 7.26
C ARG A 252 -7.38 -24.69 7.99
N LEU A 253 -7.04 -23.39 8.02
CA LEU A 253 -6.07 -22.86 8.97
C LEU A 253 -6.60 -23.21 10.37
N ARG A 254 -5.88 -24.09 11.08
CA ARG A 254 -6.19 -24.43 12.46
C ARG A 254 -5.92 -23.18 13.30
N ALA A 255 -6.95 -22.70 13.99
CA ALA A 255 -6.81 -21.74 15.09
C ALA A 255 -6.03 -22.35 16.25
#